data_AF-A0A5C4SQ73-F1
#
_entry.id   AF-A0A5C4SQ73-F1
#
_cell.length_a   1.000
_cell.length_b   1.000
_cell.length_c   1.000
_cell.angle_alpha   90.00
_cell.angle_beta   90.00
_cell.angle_gamma   90.00
#
_symmetry.space_group_name_H-M   'P 1'
#
loop_
_entity.id
_entity.type
_entity.pdbx_description
1 polymer ?
#
loop_
_entity_poly.entity_id
_entity_poly.type
_entity_poly.pdbx_seq_one_letter_code
_entity_poly.pdbx_strand_id
1 'polypeptide(L)' 'MNYNLRIITLIIITIVYSCDGNSEFIENLWVNSKRVDCVGVVLQKCYQIQANEKINDEDWRFFYGEIEGFDDL' A
#
# COMPACT_ATOMS: atom_id res chain seq x y z
N MET A 1 4.04 -50.99 4.39
CA MET A 1 4.16 -49.53 4.49
C MET A 1 3.41 -49.08 5.74
N ASN A 2 4.13 -48.69 6.80
CA ASN A 2 3.54 -48.45 8.12
C ASN A 2 2.58 -47.25 8.07
N TYR A 3 1.31 -47.45 8.42
CA TYR A 3 0.27 -46.41 8.39
C TYR A 3 0.68 -45.17 9.21
N ASN A 4 1.35 -45.39 10.35
CA ASN A 4 1.94 -44.35 11.18
C ASN A 4 3.01 -43.52 10.44
N LEU A 5 3.82 -44.16 9.58
CA LEU A 5 4.85 -43.47 8.80
C LEU A 5 4.21 -42.56 7.73
N ARG A 6 3.09 -42.99 7.11
CA ARG A 6 2.35 -42.19 6.14
C ARG A 6 1.69 -40.94 6.76
N ILE A 7 1.15 -41.07 7.97
CA ILE A 7 0.56 -39.94 8.71
C ILE A 7 1.62 -38.90 9.05
N ILE A 8 2.80 -39.33 9.51
CA ILE A 8 3.90 -38.42 9.84
C ILE A 8 4.36 -37.65 8.60
N THR A 9 4.45 -38.30 7.45
CA THR A 9 4.81 -37.64 6.19
C THR A 9 3.80 -36.57 5.78
N LEU A 10 2.50 -36.78 6.00
CA LEU A 10 1.46 -35.80 5.65
C LEU A 10 1.50 -34.55 6.54
N ILE A 11 1.80 -34.71 7.83
CA ILE A 11 1.88 -33.59 8.80
C ILE A 11 3.07 -32.67 8.50
N ILE A 12 4.20 -33.24 8.07
CA ILE A 12 5.41 -32.47 7.73
C ILE A 12 5.19 -31.57 6.50
N ILE A 13 4.41 -32.05 5.53
CA ILE A 13 4.09 -31.29 4.31
C ILE A 13 3.26 -30.05 4.61
N THR A 14 2.36 -30.10 5.61
CA THR A 14 1.53 -28.94 5.95
C THR A 14 2.28 -27.80 6.63
N ILE A 15 3.39 -28.07 7.31
CA ILE A 15 4.13 -27.06 8.08
C ILE A 15 5.00 -26.17 7.15
N VAL A 16 5.42 -26.69 6.00
CA VAL A 16 6.30 -25.96 5.06
C VAL A 16 5.58 -24.97 4.14
N TYR A 17 4.24 -24.90 4.18
CA TYR A 17 3.45 -23.94 3.39
C TYR A 17 3.06 -22.67 4.16
N SER A 18 3.55 -22.47 5.38
CA SER A 18 3.30 -21.24 6.13
C SER A 18 4.07 -20.09 5.50
N CYS A 19 3.40 -19.31 4.66
CA CYS A 19 3.90 -18.06 4.12
C CYS A 19 3.63 -16.94 5.14
N ASP A 20 4.68 -16.24 5.57
CA ASP A 20 4.59 -14.98 6.32
C ASP A 20 4.98 -13.85 5.37
N GLY A 21 3.98 -13.32 4.66
CA GLY A 21 4.15 -12.43 3.52
C GLY A 21 3.86 -10.97 3.82
N ASN A 22 4.22 -10.46 4.99
CA ASN A 22 4.05 -9.06 5.33
C ASN A 22 5.36 -8.29 5.17
N SER A 23 5.79 -8.12 3.92
CA SER A 23 6.80 -7.10 3.60
C SER A 23 6.12 -5.75 3.60
N GLU A 24 6.27 -5.00 4.70
CA GLU A 24 5.77 -3.64 4.83
C GLU A 24 6.59 -2.72 3.90
N PHE A 25 6.00 -2.34 2.77
CA PHE A 25 6.60 -1.40 1.82
C PHE A 25 6.26 0.02 2.26
N ILE A 26 7.26 0.74 2.76
CA ILE A 26 7.13 2.15 3.17
C ILE A 26 7.67 3.03 2.04
N GLU A 27 6.82 3.91 1.52
CA GLU A 27 7.17 4.90 0.49
C GLU A 27 6.97 6.32 1.05
N ASN A 28 7.91 7.21 0.73
CA ASN A 28 7.80 8.63 1.06
C ASN A 28 7.16 9.38 -0.11
N LEU A 29 6.18 10.23 0.18
CA LEU A 29 5.47 11.03 -0.81
C LEU A 29 5.60 12.51 -0.50
N TRP A 30 5.80 13.32 -1.53
CA TRP A 30 5.58 14.76 -1.46
C TRP A 30 4.08 15.02 -1.59
N VAL A 31 3.54 15.86 -0.71
CA VAL A 31 2.15 16.31 -0.76
C VAL A 31 2.15 17.82 -1.00
N ASN A 32 1.41 18.28 -2.00
CA ASN A 32 1.31 19.71 -2.27
C ASN A 32 0.56 20.43 -1.14
N SER A 33 0.94 21.68 -0.87
CA SER A 33 0.42 22.52 0.21
C SER A 33 -1.08 22.81 0.16
N LYS A 34 -1.74 22.61 -0.99
CA LYS A 34 -3.15 22.90 -1.18
C LYS A 34 -3.85 21.79 -1.93
N ARG A 35 -5.08 21.52 -1.52
CA ARG A 35 -6.01 20.71 -2.29
C ARG A 35 -6.50 21.50 -3.52
N VAL A 36 -6.66 20.82 -4.65
CA VAL A 36 -7.08 21.41 -5.92
C VAL A 36 -8.39 20.80 -6.41
N ASP A 37 -9.09 21.51 -7.29
CA ASP A 37 -10.29 20.94 -7.93
C ASP A 37 -9.92 19.74 -8.79
N CYS A 38 -10.63 18.65 -8.61
CA CYS A 38 -10.45 17.39 -9.33
C CYS A 38 -11.83 16.71 -9.52
N VAL A 39 -11.91 15.77 -10.46
CA VAL A 39 -13.12 14.98 -10.70
C VAL A 39 -12.83 13.52 -10.45
N GLY A 40 -13.52 12.93 -9.47
CA GLY A 40 -13.58 11.48 -9.27
C GLY A 40 -14.92 10.96 -9.78
N VAL A 41 -15.79 10.58 -8.84
CA VAL A 41 -17.22 10.33 -9.15
C VAL A 41 -17.97 11.66 -9.34
N VAL A 42 -17.55 12.71 -8.63
CA VAL A 42 -18.09 14.07 -8.70
C VAL A 42 -16.95 15.10 -8.60
N LEU A 43 -17.25 16.37 -8.84
CA LEU A 43 -16.34 17.49 -8.57
C LEU A 43 -16.06 17.58 -7.07
N GLN A 44 -14.79 17.61 -6.70
CA GLN A 44 -14.32 17.64 -5.32
C GLN A 44 -12.92 18.26 -5.20
N LYS A 45 -12.36 18.29 -3.98
CA LYS A 45 -11.00 18.77 -3.70
C LYS A 45 -10.07 17.59 -3.41
N CYS A 46 -9.03 17.40 -4.23
CA CYS A 46 -8.04 16.34 -4.09
C CYS A 46 -6.68 16.87 -3.66
N TYR A 47 -5.89 15.98 -3.07
CA TYR A 47 -4.46 16.18 -2.93
C TYR A 47 -3.75 16.06 -4.26
N GLN A 48 -2.57 16.68 -4.35
CA GLN A 48 -1.57 16.39 -5.37
C GLN A 48 -0.36 15.76 -4.68
N ILE A 49 0.04 14.59 -5.18
CA ILE A 49 1.18 13.84 -4.65
C ILE A 49 2.20 13.51 -5.74
N GLN A 50 3.45 13.31 -5.34
CA GLN A 50 4.48 12.71 -6.19
C GLN A 50 5.47 11.90 -5.34
N ALA A 51 6.06 10.86 -5.92
CA ALA A 51 6.97 9.92 -5.25
C ALA A 51 8.45 10.12 -5.66
N ASN A 52 8.73 11.15 -6.46
CA ASN A 52 10.07 11.42 -6.92
C ASN A 52 10.98 11.85 -5.77
N GLU A 53 12.28 11.54 -5.87
CA GLU A 53 13.28 11.99 -4.90
C GLU A 53 13.34 13.53 -4.79
N LYS A 54 13.07 14.21 -5.91
CA LYS A 54 12.98 15.68 -6.00
C LYS A 54 11.67 16.08 -6.65
N ILE A 55 11.11 17.19 -6.18
CA ILE A 55 9.87 17.76 -6.73
C ILE A 55 10.06 18.09 -8.22
N ASN A 56 9.17 17.56 -9.05
CA ASN A 56 8.99 17.90 -10.45
C ASN A 56 7.55 18.39 -10.66
N ASP A 57 7.38 19.53 -11.29
CA ASP A 57 6.07 20.16 -11.52
C ASP A 57 5.19 19.39 -12.51
N GLU A 58 5.79 18.54 -13.35
CA GLU A 58 5.05 17.74 -14.33
C GLU A 58 4.53 16.41 -13.76
N ASP A 59 5.03 15.98 -12.61
CA ASP A 59 4.78 14.63 -12.07
C ASP A 59 3.70 14.60 -10.97
N TRP A 60 3.00 15.71 -10.76
CA TRP A 60 1.90 15.77 -9.79
C TRP A 60 0.73 14.90 -10.22
N ARG A 61 0.30 14.00 -9.33
CA ARG A 61 -0.87 13.14 -9.53
C ARG A 61 -1.93 13.39 -8.47
N PHE A 62 -3.20 13.24 -8.85
CA PHE A 62 -4.29 13.39 -7.89
C PHE A 62 -4.35 12.20 -6.93
N PHE A 63 -4.49 12.51 -5.65
CA PHE A 63 -4.83 11.55 -4.62
C PHE A 63 -6.19 11.95 -4.04
N TYR A 64 -7.17 11.05 -4.23
CA TYR A 64 -8.58 11.29 -3.93
C TYR A 64 -8.97 10.91 -2.50
N GLY A 65 -8.08 10.19 -1.79
CA GLY A 65 -8.31 9.74 -0.43
C GLY A 65 -7.94 10.78 0.63
N GLU A 66 -8.12 10.39 1.88
CA GLU A 66 -7.68 11.14 3.05
C GLU A 66 -6.24 10.75 3.41
N ILE A 67 -5.48 11.71 3.96
CA ILE A 67 -4.16 11.47 4.54
C ILE A 67 -4.30 11.78 6.03
N GLU A 68 -4.23 10.75 6.85
CA GLU A 68 -4.43 10.86 8.30
C GLU A 68 -3.46 11.89 8.91
N GLY A 69 -4.01 12.86 9.66
CA GLY A 69 -3.26 13.90 10.35
C GLY A 69 -2.69 15.01 9.46
N PHE A 70 -2.95 15.02 8.15
CA PHE A 70 -2.39 16.06 7.26
C PHE A 70 -3.17 17.38 7.29
N ASP A 71 -4.50 17.35 7.37
CA ASP A 71 -5.33 18.57 7.44
C ASP A 71 -5.55 19.08 8.86
N ASP A 72 -5.11 18.34 9.88
CA ASP A 72 -5.33 18.68 11.29
C ASP A 72 -4.28 19.67 11.86
N LEU A 73 -3.35 20.12 11.00
CA LEU A 73 -2.25 21.06 11.29
C LEU A 73 -2.66 22.53 11.07
#